data_AF-A0A957GY02-F1
#
_entry.id   AF-A0A957GY02-F1
#
_cell.length_a   1.000
_cell.length_b   1.000
_cell.length_c   1.000
_cell.angle_alpha   90.00
_cell.angle_beta   90.00
_cell.angle_gamma   90.00
#
_symmetry.space_group_name_H-M   'P 1'
#
loop_
_entity.id
_entity.type
_entity.pdbx_description
1 polymer ?
#
loop_
_entity_poly.entity_id
_entity_poly.type
_entity_poly.pdbx_seq_one_letter_code
_entity_poly.pdbx_strand_id
1 'polypeptide(L)'
;MRQKGKLSTVMVILVISLLFAGTFALANGGNFTVDWWSVDSGGGGGSSSSYTLNGTAGQPDAGTLQGNLFTLSGGFWTVVLSQEAVVEEHFVYLPLVEKP
;
A
#
# COMPACT_ATOMS: atom_id res chain seq x y z
N MET A 1 20.32 51.26 40.07
CA MET A 1 19.14 51.14 39.17
C MET A 1 19.46 50.69 37.73
N ARG A 2 20.73 50.48 37.32
CA ARG A 2 21.14 50.23 35.92
C ARG A 2 21.23 48.75 35.49
N GLN A 3 20.97 47.80 36.40
CA GLN A 3 21.01 46.34 36.12
C GLN A 3 19.69 45.78 35.56
N LYS A 4 18.54 46.35 35.94
CA LYS A 4 17.21 45.84 35.54
C LYS A 4 16.97 45.90 34.02
N GLY A 5 17.50 46.92 33.35
CA GLY A 5 17.42 47.06 31.88
C GLY A 5 18.23 46.00 31.14
N LYS A 6 19.43 45.66 31.62
CA LYS A 6 20.29 44.62 31.02
C LYS A 6 19.64 43.23 31.14
N LEU A 7 19.02 42.94 32.28
CA LEU A 7 18.31 41.67 32.51
C LEU A 7 17.10 41.52 31.59
N SER A 8 16.35 42.60 31.37
CA SER A 8 15.22 42.63 30.43
C SER A 8 15.65 42.37 28.99
N THR A 9 16.76 42.97 28.54
CA THR A 9 17.29 42.76 27.19
C THR A 9 17.71 41.31 26.97
N VAL A 10 18.37 40.70 27.95
CA VAL A 10 18.79 39.29 27.87
C VAL A 10 17.57 38.37 27.77
N MET A 11 16.52 38.60 28.56
CA MET A 11 15.30 37.78 28.47
C MET A 11 14.59 37.91 27.12
N VAL A 12 14.54 39.10 26.54
CA VAL A 12 13.94 39.31 25.21
C VAL A 12 14.73 38.55 24.14
N ILE A 13 16.06 38.61 24.17
CA ILE A 13 16.93 37.85 23.25
C ILE A 13 16.68 36.34 23.41
N LEU A 14 16.56 35.86 24.65
CA LEU A 14 16.37 34.44 24.95
C LEU A 14 15.00 33.93 24.46
N VAL A 15 13.95 34.72 24.63
CA VAL A 15 12.60 34.42 24.10
C VAL A 15 12.63 34.39 22.56
N ILE A 16 13.28 35.37 21.93
CA ILE A 16 13.43 35.40 20.47
C ILE A 16 14.19 34.15 19.99
N SER A 17 15.31 33.80 20.62
CA SER A 17 16.05 32.58 20.29
C SER A 17 15.22 31.31 20.44
N LEU A 18 14.39 31.20 21.49
CA LEU A 18 13.48 30.05 21.65
C LEU A 18 12.41 29.99 20.55
N LEU A 19 11.84 31.13 20.16
CA LEU A 19 10.85 31.20 19.08
C LEU A 19 11.45 30.78 17.73
N PHE A 20 12.70 31.18 17.45
CA PHE A 20 13.42 30.75 16.24
C PHE A 20 13.85 29.27 16.27
N ALA A 21 14.14 28.71 17.44
CA ALA A 21 14.45 27.28 17.55
C ALA A 21 13.23 26.39 17.29
N GLY A 22 12.04 26.84 17.72
CA GLY A 22 10.78 26.10 17.52
C GLY A 22 10.36 25.98 16.05
N THR A 23 10.64 26.98 15.21
CA THR A 23 10.29 26.95 13.78
C THR A 23 11.17 25.99 12.97
N PHE A 24 12.45 25.81 13.34
CA PHE A 24 13.35 24.84 12.71
C PHE A 24 12.93 23.38 12.96
N ALA A 25 12.34 23.09 14.13
CA ALA A 25 11.89 21.73 14.47
C ALA A 25 10.66 21.30 13.65
N LEU A 26 9.77 22.23 13.31
CA LEU A 26 8.55 21.95 12.53
C LEU A 26 8.81 21.80 11.02
N ALA A 27 9.90 22.38 10.51
CA ALA A 27 10.28 22.30 9.10
C ALA A 27 10.72 20.89 8.65
N ASN A 28 11.03 19.98 9.59
CA ASN A 28 11.41 18.59 9.31
C ASN A 28 10.20 17.63 9.24
N GLY A 29 8.96 18.12 9.43
CA GLY A 29 7.74 17.35 9.20
C GLY A 29 7.43 17.16 7.72
N GLY A 30 8.45 16.90 6.89
CA GLY A 30 8.30 16.69 5.47
C GLY A 30 7.29 15.56 5.22
N ASN A 31 6.37 15.79 4.28
CA ASN A 31 5.50 14.75 3.76
C ASN A 31 6.41 13.67 3.15
N PHE A 32 6.74 12.63 3.92
CA PHE A 32 7.51 11.51 3.42
C PHE A 32 6.66 10.81 2.38
N THR A 33 6.96 11.04 1.10
CA THR A 33 6.40 10.28 0.00
C THR A 33 7.24 9.02 -0.16
N VAL A 34 6.58 7.87 -0.12
CA VAL A 34 7.21 6.60 -0.50
C VAL A 34 7.12 6.52 -2.00
N ASP A 35 8.15 7.01 -2.68
CA ASP A 35 8.16 7.17 -4.14
C ASP A 35 8.19 5.83 -4.89
N TRP A 36 8.56 4.74 -4.22
CA TRP A 36 8.58 3.40 -4.80
C TRP A 36 8.09 2.35 -3.80
N TRP A 37 7.21 1.46 -4.27
CA TRP A 37 6.73 0.31 -3.53
C TRP A 37 6.33 -0.79 -4.51
N SER A 38 6.44 -2.05 -4.08
CA SER A 38 5.83 -3.20 -4.75
C SER A 38 4.72 -3.76 -3.85
N VAL A 39 3.60 -4.19 -4.43
CA VAL A 39 2.64 -5.06 -3.75
C VAL A 39 2.84 -6.45 -4.33
N ASP A 40 3.48 -7.30 -3.53
CA ASP A 40 3.64 -8.70 -3.88
C ASP A 40 2.34 -9.42 -3.50
N SER A 41 1.47 -9.61 -4.49
CA SER A 41 0.23 -10.37 -4.34
C SER A 41 0.52 -11.85 -4.02
N GLY A 42 -0.40 -12.52 -3.32
CA GLY A 42 -0.26 -13.92 -2.95
C GLY A 42 -1.61 -14.62 -2.85
N GLY A 43 -1.60 -15.94 -2.63
CA GLY A 43 -2.81 -16.71 -2.41
C GLY A 43 -2.55 -17.98 -1.62
N GLY A 44 -3.62 -18.59 -1.11
CA GLY A 44 -3.51 -19.77 -0.27
C GLY A 44 -4.87 -20.38 0.05
N GLY A 45 -4.82 -21.69 0.31
CA GLY A 45 -5.95 -22.51 0.72
C GLY A 45 -5.85 -22.97 2.16
N GLY A 46 -6.96 -22.94 2.87
CA GLY A 46 -7.13 -23.58 4.17
C GLY A 46 -8.32 -24.53 4.12
N SER A 47 -8.17 -25.74 4.66
CA SER A 47 -9.23 -26.73 4.68
C SER A 47 -9.53 -27.20 6.10
N SER A 48 -10.80 -27.57 6.30
CA SER A 48 -11.34 -28.24 7.48
C SER A 48 -12.08 -29.51 7.02
N SER A 49 -12.59 -30.30 7.96
CA SER A 49 -13.38 -31.49 7.62
C SER A 49 -14.67 -31.18 6.85
N SER A 50 -15.18 -29.95 6.93
CA SER A 50 -16.47 -29.56 6.38
C SER A 50 -16.36 -28.60 5.19
N TYR A 51 -15.28 -27.82 5.12
CA TYR A 51 -15.12 -26.77 4.11
C TYR A 51 -13.65 -26.54 3.75
N THR A 52 -13.43 -26.17 2.49
CA THR A 52 -12.17 -25.64 1.98
C THR A 52 -12.37 -24.20 1.54
N LEU A 53 -11.47 -23.31 1.95
CA LEU A 53 -11.44 -21.91 1.58
C LEU A 53 -10.13 -21.63 0.84
N ASN A 54 -10.22 -21.09 -0.36
CA ASN A 54 -9.07 -20.55 -1.09
C ASN A 54 -9.25 -19.04 -1.27
N GLY A 55 -8.18 -18.28 -1.11
CA GLY A 55 -8.20 -16.83 -1.30
C GLY A 55 -6.91 -16.31 -1.90
N THR A 56 -6.96 -15.10 -2.46
CA THR A 56 -5.80 -14.36 -2.97
C THR A 56 -5.88 -12.90 -2.51
N ALA A 57 -4.73 -12.33 -2.16
CA ALA A 57 -4.57 -10.91 -1.86
C ALA A 57 -3.93 -10.19 -3.05
N GLY A 58 -4.60 -9.16 -3.56
CA GLY A 58 -4.13 -8.32 -4.67
C GLY A 58 -4.38 -8.93 -6.06
N GLN A 59 -5.39 -8.42 -6.77
CA GLN A 59 -5.61 -8.70 -8.19
C GLN A 59 -6.09 -7.44 -8.90
N PRO A 60 -5.17 -6.56 -9.36
CA PRO A 60 -5.54 -5.31 -10.01
C PRO A 60 -6.39 -5.53 -11.28
N ASP A 61 -6.23 -6.67 -11.95
CA ASP A 61 -6.97 -7.03 -13.16
C ASP A 61 -8.08 -8.08 -12.93
N ALA A 62 -8.50 -8.30 -11.67
CA ALA A 62 -9.65 -9.16 -11.39
C ALA A 62 -10.95 -8.53 -11.88
N GLY A 63 -11.68 -9.25 -12.73
CA GLY A 63 -12.99 -8.82 -13.18
C GLY A 63 -13.33 -9.30 -14.59
N THR A 64 -14.59 -9.09 -14.98
CA THR A 64 -15.08 -9.48 -16.30
C THR A 64 -15.03 -8.29 -17.25
N LEU A 65 -14.24 -8.41 -18.31
CA LEU A 65 -14.22 -7.51 -19.45
C LEU A 65 -15.12 -8.09 -20.54
N GLN A 66 -16.09 -7.33 -21.02
CA GLN A 66 -17.02 -7.77 -22.06
C GLN A 66 -16.86 -6.92 -23.32
N GLY A 67 -16.68 -7.58 -24.45
CA GLY A 67 -16.87 -7.02 -25.79
C GLY A 67 -18.06 -7.68 -26.48
N ASN A 68 -18.39 -7.24 -27.70
CA ASN A 68 -19.59 -7.71 -28.41
C ASN A 68 -19.65 -9.23 -28.62
N LEU A 69 -18.52 -9.88 -28.89
CA LEU A 69 -18.44 -11.32 -29.20
C LEU A 69 -17.63 -12.12 -28.17
N PHE A 70 -16.96 -11.44 -27.23
CA PHE A 70 -16.01 -12.09 -26.33
C PHE A 70 -16.15 -11.54 -24.92
N THR A 71 -16.10 -12.44 -23.96
CA THR A 71 -15.98 -12.11 -22.53
C THR A 71 -14.63 -12.62 -22.04
N LEU A 72 -13.84 -11.73 -21.47
CA LEU A 72 -12.56 -12.03 -20.86
C LEU A 72 -12.70 -11.89 -19.35
N SER A 73 -12.50 -12.98 -18.62
CA SER A 73 -12.41 -12.94 -17.15
C SER A 73 -10.93 -12.80 -16.77
N GLY A 74 -10.57 -11.65 -16.23
CA GLY A 74 -9.26 -11.39 -15.63
C GLY A 74 -9.22 -11.79 -14.16
N GLY A 75 -8.02 -12.07 -13.65
CA GLY A 75 -7.77 -12.52 -12.29
C GLY A 75 -7.36 -14.00 -12.18
N PHE A 76 -6.77 -14.36 -11.02
CA PHE A 76 -6.33 -15.73 -10.74
C PHE A 76 -7.52 -16.68 -10.52
N TRP A 77 -8.63 -16.18 -9.97
CA TRP A 77 -9.86 -16.94 -9.77
C TRP A 77 -10.87 -16.53 -10.84
N THR A 78 -10.87 -17.21 -11.98
CA THR A 78 -11.93 -16.99 -12.97
C THR A 78 -13.18 -17.71 -12.47
N VAL A 79 -14.19 -16.96 -12.01
CA VAL A 79 -15.50 -17.55 -11.71
C VAL A 79 -16.30 -17.55 -13.01
N VAL A 80 -16.27 -18.67 -13.73
CA VAL A 80 -17.12 -18.85 -14.90
C VAL A 80 -18.52 -19.25 -14.41
N LEU A 81 -19.44 -18.29 -14.33
CA LEU A 81 -20.85 -18.51 -13.95
C LEU A 81 -21.70 -18.99 -15.14
N SER A 82 -21.26 -20.00 -15.89
CA SER A 82 -22.11 -20.59 -16.93
C SER A 82 -22.48 -22.02 -16.57
N GLN A 83 -23.80 -22.28 -16.55
CA GLN A 83 -24.44 -23.52 -16.10
C GLN A 83 -24.05 -24.78 -16.90
N GLU A 84 -23.24 -24.65 -17.94
CA GLU A 84 -22.74 -25.75 -18.79
C GLU A 84 -21.23 -25.69 -19.07
N ALA A 85 -20.47 -24.74 -18.49
CA ALA A 85 -19.02 -24.76 -18.67
C ALA A 85 -18.39 -25.76 -17.69
N VAL A 86 -17.77 -26.80 -18.24
CA VAL A 86 -16.72 -27.54 -17.54
C VAL A 86 -15.58 -26.57 -17.34
N VAL A 87 -15.57 -25.90 -16.19
CA VAL A 87 -14.43 -25.10 -15.75
C VAL A 87 -13.38 -26.10 -15.29
N GLU A 88 -12.56 -26.57 -16.22
CA GLU A 88 -11.30 -27.15 -15.82
C GLU A 88 -10.54 -26.06 -15.06
N GLU A 89 -10.16 -26.31 -13.81
CA GLU A 89 -9.34 -25.37 -13.04
C GLU A 89 -8.01 -25.16 -13.76
N HIS A 90 -7.91 -24.06 -14.51
CA HIS A 90 -6.68 -23.68 -15.19
C HIS A 90 -5.87 -22.80 -14.25
N PHE A 91 -4.87 -23.39 -13.60
CA PHE A 91 -3.88 -22.63 -12.85
C PHE A 91 -2.89 -21.99 -13.83
N VAL A 92 -2.98 -20.67 -13.99
CA VAL A 92 -1.98 -19.90 -14.75
C VAL A 92 -0.78 -19.65 -13.84
N TYR A 93 0.27 -20.47 -14.00
CA TYR A 93 1.54 -20.24 -13.34
C TYR A 93 2.39 -19.28 -14.18
N LEU A 94 2.94 -18.24 -13.56
CA LEU A 94 4.02 -17.46 -14.18
C LEU A 94 5.24 -18.38 -14.35
N PRO A 95 5.92 -18.36 -15.51
CA PRO A 95 7.14 -19.13 -15.70
C PRO A 95 8.23 -18.62 -14.75
N LEU A 96 8.76 -19.51 -13.90
CA LEU A 96 9.92 -19.22 -13.06
C LEU A 96 11.19 -19.32 -13.90
N VAL A 97 11.86 -18.20 -14.12
CA VAL A 97 13.18 -18.16 -14.76
C VAL A 97 14.24 -18.32 -13.69
N GLU A 98 14.79 -19.53 -13.55
CA GLU A 98 15.95 -19.77 -12.70
C GLU A 98 17.24 -19.48 -13.47
N LYS A 99 18.18 -18.78 -12.84
CA LYS A 99 19.55 -18.70 -13.32
C LYS A 99 20.30 -19.96 -12.81
N PRO A 100 21.07 -20.66 -13.65
CA PRO A 100 21.84 -21.84 -13.22
C PRO A 100 22.82 -21.54 -12.10
#